data_AF-A0A846MXA4-F1
#
_entry.id   AF-A0A846MXA4-F1
#
_cell.length_a   1.000
_cell.length_b   1.000
_cell.length_c   1.000
_cell.angle_alpha   90.00
_cell.angle_beta   90.00
_cell.angle_gamma   90.00
#
_symmetry.space_group_name_H-M   'P 1'
#
loop_
_entity.id
_entity.type
_entity.pdbx_description
1 polymer ?
#
loop_
_entity_poly.entity_id
_entity_poly.type
_entity_poly.pdbx_seq_one_letter_code
_entity_poly.pdbx_strand_id
1 'polypeptide(L)' 'MAICRFGPTSDVFITEDGSTLECCACKLNNRAIYSTPLRAEMLHHMKDHLGAGHKVPPEVLVELAQTPKW' A
#
# COMPACT_ATOMS: atom_id res chain seq x y z
N MET A 1 10.82 3.40 6.33
CA MET A 1 10.75 1.94 6.52
C MET A 1 9.90 1.35 5.39
N ALA A 2 10.20 0.14 4.87
CA ALA A 2 9.36 -0.48 3.83
C ALA A 2 8.33 -1.39 4.48
N ILE A 3 7.05 -1.12 4.23
CA ILE A 3 5.88 -1.88 4.73
C ILE A 3 5.61 -3.08 3.81
N CYS A 4 5.73 -2.88 2.49
CA CYS A 4 5.56 -3.94 1.51
C CYS A 4 6.62 -3.83 0.42
N ARG A 5 7.05 -4.97 -0.12
CA ARG A 5 8.04 -5.03 -1.19
C ARG A 5 7.52 -5.92 -2.32
N PHE A 6 7.99 -5.67 -3.53
CA PHE A 6 7.76 -6.54 -4.67
C PHE A 6 8.30 -7.94 -4.39
N GLY A 7 7.54 -8.96 -4.77
CA GLY A 7 7.89 -10.35 -4.58
C GLY A 7 6.98 -11.28 -5.38
N PRO A 8 7.21 -12.60 -5.35
CA PRO A 8 6.39 -13.57 -6.09
C PRO A 8 4.90 -13.52 -5.70
N THR A 9 4.62 -13.03 -4.50
CA THR A 9 3.30 -12.89 -3.89
C THR A 9 2.84 -11.44 -3.73
N SER A 10 3.63 -10.45 -4.21
CA SER A 10 3.35 -9.03 -4.03
C SER A 10 3.73 -8.23 -5.26
N ASP A 11 2.74 -7.59 -5.88
CA ASP A 11 2.90 -6.68 -7.00
C ASP A 11 2.83 -5.20 -6.55
N VAL A 12 3.04 -4.94 -5.26
CA VAL A 12 3.03 -3.60 -4.67
C VAL A 12 4.27 -3.36 -3.82
N PHE A 13 4.68 -2.11 -3.72
CA PHE A 13 5.79 -1.67 -2.90
C PHE A 13 5.36 -0.45 -2.11
N ILE A 14 5.37 -0.55 -0.79
CA ILE A 14 4.92 0.51 0.11
C ILE A 14 6.07 0.90 1.02
N THR A 15 6.34 2.20 1.08
CA THR A 15 7.26 2.78 2.04
C THR A 15 6.55 3.77 2.95
N GLU A 16 7.04 3.86 4.17
CA GLU A 16 6.66 4.86 5.15
C GLU A 16 7.86 5.76 5.41
N ASP A 17 7.69 7.05 5.14
CA ASP A 17 8.64 8.10 5.47
C ASP A 17 8.00 9.05 6.48
N GLY A 18 8.31 8.82 7.77
CA GLY A 18 7.93 9.66 8.91
C GLY A 18 6.43 9.83 9.14
N SER A 19 5.77 10.56 8.25
CA SER A 19 4.36 10.94 8.31
C SER A 19 3.60 10.62 7.03
N THR A 20 4.26 10.11 5.99
CA THR A 20 3.64 9.80 4.70
C THR A 20 3.88 8.36 4.30
N LEU A 21 2.83 7.70 3.81
CA LEU A 21 2.90 6.41 3.14
C LEU A 21 2.96 6.61 1.64
N GLU A 22 3.80 5.85 0.97
CA GLU A 22 3.96 5.89 -0.48
C GLU A 22 3.89 4.48 -1.06
N CYS A 23 2.94 4.25 -1.96
CA CYS A 23 2.90 3.11 -2.86
C CYS A 23 3.73 3.44 -4.11
N CYS A 24 4.97 2.97 -4.14
CA CYS A 24 5.89 3.17 -5.25
C CYS A 24 5.55 2.23 -6.41
N ALA A 25 5.73 2.70 -7.66
CA ALA A 25 5.42 1.94 -8.88
C ALA A 25 3.97 1.40 -8.92
N CYS A 26 3.03 2.23 -8.44
CA CYS A 26 1.61 1.93 -8.43
C CYS A 26 1.06 1.85 -9.85
N LYS A 27 0.66 0.67 -10.33
CA LYS A 27 0.05 0.51 -11.68
C LYS A 27 -1.46 0.74 -11.72
N LEU A 28 -2.08 0.99 -10.57
CA LEU A 28 -3.51 1.27 -10.48
C LEU A 28 -3.83 2.57 -11.23
N ASN A 29 -4.83 2.54 -12.12
CA ASN A 29 -5.25 3.71 -12.92
C ASN A 29 -4.11 4.41 -13.68
N ASN A 30 -3.09 3.65 -14.11
CA ASN A 30 -1.94 4.17 -14.85
C ASN A 30 -1.16 5.28 -14.13
N ARG A 31 -1.19 5.27 -12.79
CA ARG A 31 -0.35 6.16 -11.97
C ARG A 31 1.09 5.64 -11.94
N ALA A 32 1.99 6.43 -11.36
CA ALA A 32 3.36 5.99 -11.09
C ALA A 32 3.59 5.81 -9.58
N ILE A 33 2.99 6.69 -8.78
CA ILE A 33 3.12 6.74 -7.33
C ILE A 33 1.74 7.14 -6.75
N TYR A 34 1.41 6.59 -5.59
CA TYR A 34 0.32 7.07 -4.75
C TYR A 34 0.83 7.32 -3.34
N SER A 35 0.66 8.52 -2.82
CA SER A 35 1.10 8.89 -1.48
C SER A 35 -0.03 9.48 -0.66
N THR A 36 -0.08 9.14 0.64
CA THR A 36 -1.06 9.66 1.58
C THR A 36 -0.47 9.60 3.00
N PRO A 37 -0.75 10.58 3.87
CA PRO A 37 -0.42 10.50 5.29
C PRO A 37 -1.35 9.57 6.07
N LEU A 38 -2.47 9.15 5.47
CA LEU A 38 -3.51 8.39 6.15
C LEU A 38 -3.40 6.89 5.83
N ARG A 39 -3.13 6.09 6.86
CA ARG A 39 -3.11 4.61 6.74
C ARG A 39 -4.44 4.05 6.23
N ALA A 40 -5.56 4.64 6.65
CA ALA A 40 -6.89 4.25 6.18
C ALA A 40 -7.06 4.45 4.66
N GLU A 41 -6.52 5.54 4.10
CA GLU A 41 -6.54 5.77 2.65
C GLU A 41 -5.60 4.82 1.93
N MET A 42 -4.42 4.54 2.48
CA MET A 42 -3.51 3.53 1.90
C MET A 42 -4.14 2.13 1.94
N LEU A 43 -4.87 1.78 3.01
CA LEU A 43 -5.61 0.53 3.10
C LEU A 43 -6.71 0.44 2.04
N HIS A 44 -7.46 1.53 1.82
CA HIS A 44 -8.46 1.58 0.75
C HIS A 44 -7.80 1.40 -0.62
N HIS A 45 -6.70 2.12 -0.86
CA HIS A 45 -5.91 1.99 -2.08
C HIS A 45 -5.42 0.55 -2.32
N MET A 46 -4.99 -0.16 -1.28
CA MET A 46 -4.60 -1.57 -1.38
C MET A 46 -5.78 -2.50 -1.69
N LYS A 47 -6.98 -2.18 -1.20
CA LYS A 47 -8.20 -2.92 -1.59
C LYS A 47 -8.55 -2.68 -3.06
N ASP A 48 -8.30 -1.49 -3.60
CA ASP A 48 -8.47 -1.22 -5.03
C ASP A 48 -7.49 -2.06 -5.88
N HIS A 49 -6.23 -2.21 -5.42
CA HIS A 49 -5.26 -3.10 -6.07
C HIS A 49 -5.77 -4.55 -6.11
N LEU A 50 -6.29 -5.07 -5.00
CA LEU A 50 -6.92 -6.40 -4.97
C LEU A 50 -8.11 -6.50 -5.93
N GLY A 51 -8.98 -5.48 -5.94
CA GLY A 51 -10.12 -5.42 -6.86
C GLY A 51 -9.73 -5.38 -8.33
N ALA A 52 -8.58 -4.78 -8.64
CA ALA A 52 -7.97 -4.75 -9.98
C ALA A 52 -7.18 -6.03 -10.33
N GLY A 53 -7.06 -6.99 -9.42
CA GLY A 53 -6.36 -8.26 -9.63
C GLY A 53 -4.84 -8.21 -9.35
N HIS A 54 -4.34 -7.14 -8.73
CA HIS A 54 -2.96 -7.09 -8.24
C HIS A 54 -2.79 -7.95 -6.99
N LYS A 55 -1.59 -8.51 -6.80
CA LYS A 55 -1.28 -9.26 -5.58
C LYS A 55 -0.86 -8.31 -4.48
N VAL A 56 -1.68 -8.22 -3.43
CA VAL A 56 -1.33 -7.54 -2.18
C VAL A 56 -1.29 -8.58 -1.06
N PRO A 57 -0.17 -8.72 -0.34
CA PRO A 57 -0.10 -9.64 0.77
C PRO A 57 -1.08 -9.27 1.90
N PRO A 58 -1.77 -10.24 2.51
CA PRO A 58 -2.79 -9.96 3.53
C PRO A 58 -2.19 -9.35 4.81
N GLU A 59 -0.94 -9.67 5.12
CA GLU A 59 -0.20 -9.09 6.25
C GLU A 59 -0.07 -7.56 6.17
N VAL A 60 0.05 -7.03 4.96
CA VAL A 60 0.12 -5.57 4.71
C VAL A 60 -1.21 -4.91 5.04
N LEU A 61 -2.33 -5.56 4.68
CA LEU A 61 -3.67 -5.05 4.99
C LEU A 61 -3.92 -5.05 6.50
N VAL A 62 -3.46 -6.11 7.17
CA VAL A 62 -3.56 -6.22 8.63
C VAL A 62 -2.71 -5.14 9.30
N GLU A 63 -1.46 -4.93 8.88
CA GLU A 63 -0.59 -3.89 9.43
C GLU A 63 -1.15 -2.46 9.23
N LEU A 64 -1.65 -2.18 8.02
CA LEU A 64 -2.30 -0.90 7.70
C LEU A 64 -3.61 -0.71 8.49
N ALA A 65 -4.33 -1.79 8.82
CA ALA A 65 -5.57 -1.74 9.60
C ALA A 65 -5.35 -1.69 11.12
N GLN A 66 -4.26 -2.27 11.64
CA GLN A 66 -4.02 -2.43 13.08
C GLN A 66 -3.56 -1.15 13.79
N THR A 67 -3.21 -0.09 13.06
CA THR A 67 -2.53 1.06 13.66
C THR A 67 -3.38 2.34 13.56
N PRO A 68 -4.07 2.75 14.64
CA PRO A 68 -4.41 4.15 14.82
C PRO A 68 -3.14 4.91 15.22
N LYS A 69 -2.38 5.37 14.23
CA LYS A 69 -1.68 6.65 14.32
C LYS A 69 -2.46 7.50 13.33
N TRP A 70 -3.29 8.46 13.72
CA TRP A 70 -3.19 9.46 14.78
C TRP A 70 -4.53 9.61 15.52
#